data_AF-A0A813F6X8-F1
#
_entry.id   AF-A0A813F6X8-F1
#
_cell.length_a   1.000
_cell.length_b   1.000
_cell.length_c   1.000
_cell.angle_alpha   90.00
_cell.angle_beta   90.00
_cell.angle_gamma   90.00
#
_symmetry.space_group_name_H-M   'P 1'
#
loop_
_entity.id
_entity.type
_entity.pdbx_description
1 polymer ?
#
loop_
_entity_poly.entity_id
_entity_poly.type
_entity_poly.pdbx_seq_one_letter_code
_entity_poly.pdbx_strand_id
1 'polypeptide(L)'
;DATELIDGLALTQKINRQAGGPTRIENAKIGLIQFCLSAPKTDMESSIQVRDYVQMDRLLREERSLLAKMVKQIAKTGCNVLLVQKSILRDSLTDLSLDFCAKAKIMV
;
A
#
# COMPACT_ATOMS: atom_id res chain seq x y z
N ASP A 1 5.67 -4.29 -36.58
CA ASP A 1 6.87 -4.97 -36.04
C ASP A 1 7.19 -4.69 -34.57
N ALA A 2 6.31 -4.07 -33.76
CA ALA A 2 6.59 -3.77 -32.34
C ALA A 2 5.98 -4.77 -31.35
N THR A 3 5.59 -5.96 -31.80
CA THR A 3 4.97 -7.01 -30.98
C THR A 3 5.95 -8.14 -30.77
N GLU A 4 6.24 -8.43 -29.51
CA GLU A 4 7.08 -9.56 -29.09
C GLU A 4 6.28 -10.54 -28.24
N LEU A 5 6.65 -11.82 -28.30
CA LEU A 5 6.06 -12.85 -27.45
C LEU A 5 6.69 -12.74 -26.05
N ILE A 6 5.86 -12.63 -25.02
CA ILE A 6 6.32 -12.53 -23.63
C ILE A 6 6.18 -13.90 -22.97
N ASP A 7 7.29 -14.46 -22.52
CA ASP A 7 7.31 -15.68 -21.71
C ASP A 7 6.94 -15.33 -20.26
N GLY A 8 5.64 -15.35 -19.98
CA GLY A 8 5.09 -15.11 -18.66
C GLY A 8 3.77 -14.36 -18.69
N LEU A 9 3.48 -13.63 -17.60
CA LEU A 9 2.28 -12.81 -17.48
C LEU A 9 2.62 -11.33 -17.69
N ALA A 10 2.04 -10.73 -18.72
CA ALA A 10 2.13 -9.29 -18.94
C ALA A 10 0.99 -8.56 -18.19
N LEU A 11 1.33 -7.82 -17.13
CA LEU A 11 0.40 -6.97 -16.42
C LEU A 11 0.41 -5.56 -17.02
N THR A 12 -0.78 -5.03 -17.33
CA THR A 12 -0.96 -3.68 -17.87
C THR A 12 -0.89 -2.58 -16.81
N GLN A 13 -0.93 -2.96 -15.53
CA GLN A 13 -0.96 -2.02 -14.42
C GLN A 13 0.37 -1.28 -14.29
N LYS A 14 0.28 0.03 -14.09
CA LYS A 14 1.46 0.88 -13.88
C LYS A 14 1.93 0.76 -12.45
N ILE A 15 3.24 0.56 -12.27
CA ILE A 15 3.90 0.64 -10.97
C ILE A 15 3.74 2.06 -10.44
N ASN A 16 3.39 2.20 -9.15
CA ASN A 16 3.28 3.53 -8.56
C ASN A 16 4.67 4.12 -8.29
N ARG A 17 4.96 5.27 -8.90
CA ARG A 17 6.25 5.97 -8.79
C ARG A 17 6.26 7.13 -7.79
N GLN A 18 5.12 7.50 -7.21
CA GLN A 18 5.00 8.71 -6.37
C GLN A 18 5.99 8.70 -5.19
N ALA A 19 6.22 7.55 -4.57
CA ALA A 19 7.07 7.41 -3.39
C ALA A 19 8.55 7.05 -3.69
N GLY A 20 8.97 7.04 -4.96
CA GLY A 20 10.35 6.67 -5.34
C GLY A 20 10.69 5.19 -5.08
N GLY A 21 9.71 4.30 -5.21
CA GLY A 21 9.88 2.86 -5.04
C GLY A 21 10.79 2.20 -6.10
N PRO A 22 11.18 0.93 -5.89
CA PRO A 22 12.02 0.19 -6.82
C PRO A 22 11.34 0.04 -8.19
N THR A 23 12.10 0.23 -9.27
CA THR A 23 11.61 0.15 -10.66
C THR A 23 11.76 -1.25 -11.27
N ARG A 24 12.70 -2.04 -10.76
CA ARG A 24 12.99 -3.41 -11.18
C ARG A 24 13.39 -4.25 -9.97
N ILE A 25 12.86 -5.45 -9.87
CA ILE A 25 13.16 -6.41 -8.80
C ILE A 25 13.51 -7.75 -9.44
N GLU A 26 14.64 -8.33 -9.04
CA GLU A 26 15.04 -9.69 -9.41
C GLU A 26 14.64 -10.66 -8.30
N ASN A 27 14.29 -11.91 -8.65
CA ASN A 27 13.82 -12.93 -7.71
C ASN A 27 12.64 -12.46 -6.83
N ALA A 28 11.65 -11.83 -7.46
CA ALA A 28 10.50 -11.28 -6.77
C ALA A 28 9.63 -12.36 -6.14
N LYS A 29 9.33 -12.22 -4.85
CA LYS A 29 8.17 -12.87 -4.22
C LYS A 29 6.96 -11.96 -4.37
N ILE A 30 6.00 -12.39 -5.17
CA ILE A 30 4.79 -11.64 -5.50
C ILE A 30 3.69 -11.99 -4.50
N GLY A 31 3.15 -10.98 -3.82
CA GLY A 31 1.99 -11.10 -2.95
C GLY A 31 0.77 -10.43 -3.57
N LEU A 32 -0.39 -11.08 -3.48
CA LEU A 32 -1.68 -10.48 -3.84
C LEU A 32 -2.45 -10.15 -2.58
N ILE A 33 -2.87 -8.91 -2.43
CA ILE A 33 -3.61 -8.42 -1.28
C ILE A 33 -4.99 -7.92 -1.72
N GLN A 34 -6.03 -8.45 -1.07
CA GLN A 34 -7.42 -8.03 -1.29
C GLN A 34 -7.85 -6.89 -0.36
N PHE A 35 -7.12 -6.65 0.73
CA PHE A 35 -7.42 -5.55 1.66
C PHE A 35 -6.72 -4.25 1.25
N CYS A 36 -7.21 -3.12 1.77
CA CYS A 36 -6.66 -1.80 1.46
C CYS A 36 -5.58 -1.40 2.48
N LEU A 37 -4.52 -0.72 2.01
CA LEU A 37 -3.51 -0.08 2.83
C LEU A 37 -3.87 1.39 3.06
N SER A 38 -5.01 1.62 3.70
CA SER A 38 -5.54 2.95 4.00
C SER A 38 -6.02 3.04 5.44
N ALA A 39 -6.36 4.26 5.88
CA ALA A 39 -6.94 4.48 7.19
C ALA A 39 -8.16 3.55 7.40
N PRO A 40 -8.33 2.97 8.60
CA PRO A 40 -9.42 2.06 8.87
C PRO A 40 -10.74 2.83 8.81
N LYS A 41 -11.42 2.72 7.66
CA LYS A 41 -12.82 3.11 7.53
C LYS A 41 -13.66 1.92 7.99
N THR A 42 -14.44 2.11 9.04
CA THR A 42 -15.47 1.16 9.44
C THR A 42 -16.58 1.16 8.39
N ASP A 43 -17.17 0.01 8.11
CA ASP A 43 -18.31 -0.09 7.18
C ASP A 43 -19.59 0.53 7.78
N MET A 44 -19.60 0.80 9.09
CA MET A 44 -20.61 1.60 9.78
C MET A 44 -20.19 3.07 9.86
N GLU A 45 -21.17 3.98 9.86
CA GLU A 45 -20.93 5.42 10.03
C GLU A 45 -20.16 5.70 11.33
N SER A 46 -18.89 6.08 11.19
CA SER A 46 -18.04 6.51 12.30
C SER A 46 -17.93 8.03 12.31
N SER A 47 -18.41 8.68 13.38
CA SER A 47 -18.13 10.09 13.64
C SER A 47 -17.01 10.21 14.68
N ILE A 48 -15.87 10.77 14.26
CA ILE A 48 -14.77 11.08 15.18
C ILE A 48 -14.97 12.52 15.65
N GLN A 49 -15.46 12.69 16.89
CA GLN A 49 -15.57 14.01 17.52
C GLN A 49 -14.25 14.38 18.18
N VAL A 50 -13.56 15.38 17.62
CA VAL A 50 -12.30 15.87 18.17
C VAL A 50 -12.59 17.05 19.08
N ARG A 51 -12.36 16.87 20.39
CA ARG A 51 -12.65 17.90 21.41
C ARG A 51 -11.45 18.80 21.71
N ASP A 52 -10.24 18.25 21.63
CA ASP A 52 -9.00 18.96 21.95
C ASP A 52 -7.98 18.86 20.81
N TYR A 53 -7.14 19.89 20.64
CA TYR A 53 -6.03 19.89 19.68
C TYR A 53 -5.02 18.75 19.91
N VAL A 54 -4.82 18.32 21.16
CA VAL A 54 -3.92 17.21 21.48
C VAL A 54 -4.45 15.87 20.94
N GLN A 55 -5.77 15.73 20.83
CA GLN A 55 -6.40 14.52 20.28
C GLN A 55 -6.19 14.42 18.76
N MET A 56 -6.10 15.56 18.05
CA MET A 56 -5.77 15.57 16.61
C MET A 56 -4.40 14.94 16.32
N ASP A 57 -3.36 15.32 17.07
CA ASP A 57 -2.01 14.78 16.86
C ASP A 57 -1.96 13.28 17.22
N ARG A 58 -2.67 12.85 18.26
CA ARG A 58 -2.79 11.42 18.61
C ARG A 58 -3.40 10.61 17.48
N LEU A 59 -4.48 11.10 16.88
CA LEU A 59 -5.16 10.43 15.76
C LEU A 59 -4.23 10.22 14.57
N LEU A 60 -3.51 11.27 14.16
CA LEU A 60 -2.56 11.21 13.05
C LEU A 60 -1.40 10.23 13.32
N ARG A 61 -0.95 10.13 14.57
CA ARG A 61 0.10 9.18 14.97
C ARG A 61 -0.41 7.73 14.97
N GLU A 62 -1.63 7.50 15.42
CA GLU A 62 -2.24 6.16 15.41
C GLU A 62 -2.41 5.64 14.00
N GLU A 63 -2.92 6.45 13.07
CA GLU A 63 -3.07 6.09 11.67
C GLU A 63 -1.72 5.68 11.04
N ARG A 64 -0.68 6.51 11.24
CA ARG A 64 0.70 6.21 10.80
C ARG A 64 1.23 4.91 11.40
N SER A 65 1.02 4.69 12.70
CA SER A 65 1.47 3.50 13.41
C SER A 65 0.80 2.24 12.89
N LEU A 66 -0.50 2.30 12.59
CA LEU A 66 -1.27 1.18 12.06
C LEU A 66 -0.81 0.80 10.64
N LEU A 67 -0.65 1.78 9.74
CA LEU A 67 -0.09 1.54 8.41
C LEU A 67 1.31 0.94 8.48
N ALA A 68 2.18 1.49 9.33
CA ALA A 68 3.54 0.98 9.51
C ALA A 68 3.56 -0.47 10.06
N LYS A 69 2.62 -0.85 10.93
CA LYS A 69 2.49 -2.24 11.41
C LYS A 69 2.13 -3.20 10.28
N MET A 70 1.17 -2.82 9.43
CA MET A 70 0.76 -3.65 8.29
C MET A 70 1.92 -3.84 7.29
N VAL A 71 2.61 -2.75 6.92
CA VAL A 71 3.77 -2.83 6.01
C VAL A 71 4.89 -3.67 6.63
N LYS A 72 5.15 -3.57 7.93
CA LYS A 72 6.14 -4.43 8.61
C LYS A 72 5.76 -5.90 8.57
N GLN A 73 4.47 -6.25 8.70
CA GLN A 73 4.02 -7.64 8.57
C GLN A 73 4.23 -8.17 7.15
N ILE A 74 3.92 -7.34 6.14
CA ILE A 74 4.20 -7.67 4.73
C ILE A 74 5.71 -7.83 4.49
N ALA A 75 6.53 -6.94 5.02
CA ALA A 75 7.99 -7.04 4.88
C ALA A 75 8.55 -8.32 5.53
N LYS A 76 7.97 -8.77 6.65
CA LYS A 76 8.37 -10.02 7.33
C LYS A 76 8.13 -11.27 6.50
N THR A 77 7.16 -11.29 5.58
CA THR A 77 6.95 -12.44 4.69
C THR A 77 8.03 -12.53 3.60
N GLY A 78 8.87 -11.49 3.46
CA GLY A 78 9.86 -11.39 2.40
C GLY A 78 9.22 -11.12 1.03
N CYS A 79 8.02 -10.54 1.02
CA CYS A 79 7.34 -10.10 -0.19
C CYS A 79 8.03 -8.85 -0.75
N ASN A 80 8.39 -8.88 -2.04
CA ASN A 80 9.10 -7.78 -2.70
C ASN A 80 8.22 -7.07 -3.74
N VAL A 81 7.20 -7.74 -4.28
CA VAL A 81 6.24 -7.18 -5.24
C VAL A 81 4.84 -7.44 -4.70
N LEU A 82 4.02 -6.40 -4.65
CA LEU A 82 2.71 -6.45 -4.01
C LEU A 82 1.65 -5.92 -4.97
N LEU A 83 0.70 -6.78 -5.29
CA LEU A 83 -0.46 -6.44 -6.10
C LEU A 83 -1.62 -6.13 -5.16
N VAL A 84 -2.14 -4.90 -5.23
CA VAL A 84 -3.32 -4.49 -4.45
C VAL A 84 -4.55 -4.53 -5.34
N GLN A 85 -5.60 -5.20 -4.90
CA GLN A 85 -6.88 -5.16 -5.57
C GLN A 85 -7.47 -3.74 -5.51
N LYS A 86 -7.93 -3.24 -6.67
CA LYS A 86 -8.65 -1.96 -6.72
C LYS A 86 -9.92 -2.07 -5.87
N SER A 87 -10.07 -1.15 -4.92
CA SER A 87 -11.29 -1.01 -4.14
C SER A 87 -12.09 0.18 -4.68
N ILE A 88 -13.38 -0.04 -4.91
CA ILE A 88 -14.35 1.01 -5.29
C ILE A 88 -15.01 1.65 -4.05
N LEU A 89 -14.94 0.98 -2.91
CA LEU A 89 -15.58 1.40 -1.67
C LEU A 89 -14.71 2.38 -0.88
N ARG A 90 -13.39 2.23 -0.97
CA ARG A 90 -12.40 3.08 -0.31
C ARG A 90 -11.07 3.06 -1.05
N ASP A 91 -10.23 4.05 -0.76
CA ASP A 91 -8.89 4.12 -1.34
C ASP A 91 -8.08 2.88 -0.98
N SER A 92 -7.54 2.20 -2.00
CA SER A 92 -6.75 0.98 -1.84
C SER A 92 -5.35 1.26 -1.29
N LEU A 93 -4.79 2.41 -1.65
CA LEU A 93 -3.47 2.90 -1.27
C LEU A 93 -3.56 4.40 -0.99
N THR A 94 -2.84 4.87 0.04
CA THR A 94 -2.63 6.30 0.33
C THR A 94 -1.18 6.70 0.09
N ASP A 95 -0.89 7.99 -0.11
CA ASP A 95 0.49 8.47 -0.32
C ASP A 95 1.42 8.06 0.83
N LEU A 96 0.94 8.14 2.07
CA LEU A 96 1.66 7.69 3.25
C LEU A 96 1.97 6.17 3.22
N SER A 97 1.03 5.36 2.72
CA SER A 97 1.24 3.92 2.59
C SER A 97 2.32 3.60 1.55
N LEU A 98 2.36 4.35 0.44
CA LEU A 98 3.36 4.22 -0.61
C LEU A 98 4.75 4.58 -0.09
N ASP A 99 4.86 5.65 0.70
CA ASP A 99 6.12 6.05 1.35
C ASP A 99 6.67 4.95 2.26
N PHE A 100 5.80 4.28 3.03
CA PHE A 100 6.21 3.16 3.87
C PHE A 100 6.61 1.93 3.05
N CYS A 101 5.90 1.62 1.97
CA CYS A 101 6.24 0.52 1.06
C CYS A 101 7.58 0.76 0.35
N ALA A 102 7.84 1.99 -0.09
CA ALA A 102 9.10 2.39 -0.70
C ALA A 102 10.28 2.22 0.27
N LYS A 103 10.12 2.65 1.53
CA LYS A 103 11.13 2.44 2.59
C LYS A 103 11.37 0.96 2.89
N ALA A 104 10.34 0.12 2.77
CA ALA A 104 10.45 -1.33 2.93
C ALA A 104 10.99 -2.04 1.68
N LYS A 105 11.30 -1.31 0.59
CA LYS A 105 11.74 -1.84 -0.70
C LYS A 105 10.73 -2.79 -1.37
N ILE A 106 9.44 -2.51 -1.17
CA ILE A 106 8.34 -3.26 -1.77
C ILE A 106 7.83 -2.48 -2.99
N MET A 107 7.77 -3.14 -4.14
CA MET A 107 7.14 -2.61 -5.36
C MET A 107 5.62 -2.81 -5.27
N VAL A 108 4.85 -1.76 -5.55
CA VAL A 108 3.38 -1.75 -5.53
C VAL A 108 2.83 -1.19 -6.83
#